data_AF-A0AAD7E9D6-F1
#
_entry.id   AF-A0AAD7E9D6-F1
#
_cell.length_a   1.000
_cell.length_b   1.000
_cell.length_c   1.000
_cell.angle_alpha   90.00
_cell.angle_beta   90.00
_cell.angle_gamma   90.00
#
_symmetry.space_group_name_H-M   'P 1'
#
loop_
_entity.id
_entity.type
_entity.pdbx_description
1 polymer ?
#
loop_
_entity_poly.entity_id
_entity_poly.type
_entity_poly.pdbx_seq_one_letter_code
_entity_poly.pdbx_strand_id
1 'polypeptide(L)'
;MDNHYGLEHGAYIWGRSVHNIRIERLWCDVTRGFGRKWSNFFLSLEYACGLRPDLDAHIWLLHHLFLGGINEDAAEWARSWNEHKLRFDNERTRSPRDLFFFGMIENGLRGFDGVPEALVDADNDIEDLDAYGIDWQELHDADLMAHHTEHNAEQELSPDDLDNPFSNDGPHRLSHVEVLEPLCPFTPEEVAQLDTYLALDAHSQSRNMNSRRSLWISALTFCRQLWSSRD
;
A
#
# COMPACT_ATOMS: atom_id res chain seq x y z
N MET A 1 -9.22 -8.89 -18.79
CA MET A 1 -7.81 -8.54 -19.05
C MET A 1 -7.06 -9.70 -19.71
N ASP A 2 -7.60 -10.91 -19.62
CA ASP A 2 -7.07 -12.17 -20.18
C ASP A 2 -7.09 -12.34 -21.71
N ASN A 3 -7.55 -11.34 -22.48
CA ASN A 3 -7.74 -11.50 -23.93
C ASN A 3 -6.67 -10.80 -24.78
N HIS A 4 -5.71 -10.12 -24.16
CA HIS A 4 -4.60 -9.45 -24.87
C HIS A 4 -3.22 -9.79 -24.32
N TYR A 5 -3.11 -10.31 -23.10
CA TYR A 5 -1.86 -10.74 -22.51
C TYR A 5 -2.04 -12.19 -22.08
N GLY A 6 -1.19 -13.10 -22.57
CA GLY A 6 -1.34 -14.55 -22.33
C GLY A 6 -1.41 -14.89 -20.83
N LEU A 7 -1.91 -16.09 -20.52
CA LEU A 7 -2.14 -16.63 -19.16
C LEU A 7 -0.97 -16.50 -18.16
N GLU A 8 0.23 -16.18 -18.63
CA GLU A 8 1.46 -16.06 -17.82
C GLU A 8 1.92 -14.61 -17.58
N HIS A 9 1.25 -13.60 -18.13
CA HIS A 9 1.57 -12.19 -17.85
C HIS A 9 0.79 -11.68 -16.63
N GLY A 10 1.03 -12.30 -15.48
CA GLY A 10 0.76 -11.62 -14.22
C GLY A 10 1.59 -10.33 -14.18
N ALA A 11 0.98 -9.20 -13.82
CA ALA A 11 1.69 -7.96 -13.49
C ALA A 11 2.44 -8.14 -12.14
N TYR A 12 3.33 -9.12 -12.11
CA TYR A 12 4.05 -9.57 -10.94
C TYR A 12 5.52 -9.26 -11.15
N ILE A 13 6.01 -8.27 -10.41
CA ILE A 13 7.42 -7.92 -10.42
C ILE A 13 8.14 -9.02 -9.65
N TRP A 14 8.94 -9.81 -10.36
CA TRP A 14 9.73 -10.90 -9.80
C TRP A 14 11.20 -10.74 -10.19
N GLY A 15 12.09 -11.07 -9.26
CA GLY A 15 13.54 -11.01 -9.41
C GLY A 15 14.22 -11.31 -8.07
N ARG A 16 15.55 -11.52 -8.06
CA ARG A 16 16.33 -11.66 -6.81
C ARG A 16 16.02 -10.47 -5.88
N SER A 17 15.93 -10.68 -4.56
CA SER A 17 15.56 -9.66 -3.54
C SER A 17 16.21 -8.26 -3.73
N VAL A 18 17.41 -8.22 -4.31
CA VAL A 18 18.13 -7.01 -4.71
C VAL A 18 17.41 -6.10 -5.75
N HIS A 19 16.39 -6.60 -6.45
CA HIS A 19 15.60 -5.88 -7.45
C HIS A 19 14.37 -5.16 -6.85
N ASN A 20 14.01 -5.47 -5.61
CA ASN A 20 12.80 -4.93 -4.95
C ASN A 20 13.11 -3.75 -4.01
N ILE A 21 14.39 -3.38 -3.90
CA ILE A 21 14.91 -2.35 -2.97
C ILE A 21 14.17 -1.02 -3.11
N ARG A 22 13.84 -0.61 -4.35
CA ARG A 22 13.12 0.66 -4.59
C ARG A 22 11.69 0.62 -4.07
N ILE A 23 11.01 -0.52 -4.17
CA ILE A 23 9.66 -0.72 -3.64
C ILE A 23 9.73 -0.77 -2.10
N GLU A 24 10.75 -1.41 -1.54
CA GLU A 24 10.97 -1.44 -0.08
C GLU A 24 11.27 -0.07 0.51
N ARG A 25 12.09 0.75 -0.17
CA ARG A 25 12.31 2.15 0.21
C ARG A 25 11.01 2.93 0.16
N LEU A 26 10.21 2.75 -0.90
CA LEU A 26 8.89 3.38 -0.99
C LEU A 26 8.00 2.97 0.19
N TRP A 27 7.97 1.69 0.56
CA TRP A 27 7.24 1.21 1.74
C TRP A 27 7.73 1.81 3.06
N CYS A 28 9.04 1.98 3.22
CA CYS A 28 9.62 2.70 4.35
C CYS A 28 9.11 4.15 4.41
N ASP A 29 9.08 4.84 3.26
CA ASP A 29 8.60 6.22 3.15
C ASP A 29 7.09 6.34 3.38
N VAL A 30 6.29 5.40 2.88
CA VAL A 30 4.84 5.28 3.14
C VAL A 30 4.59 5.13 4.64
N THR A 31 5.31 4.22 5.29
CA THR A 31 5.19 3.94 6.72
C THR A 31 5.60 5.17 7.54
N ARG A 32 6.69 5.85 7.17
CA ARG A 32 7.12 7.08 7.84
C ARG A 32 6.17 8.25 7.58
N GLY A 33 5.61 8.34 6.37
CA GLY A 33 4.81 9.48 5.91
C GLY A 33 3.41 9.55 6.53
N PHE A 34 2.62 8.49 6.40
CA PHE A 34 1.27 8.45 6.98
C PHE A 34 0.97 7.17 7.77
N GLY A 35 1.60 6.04 7.44
CA GLY A 35 1.30 4.74 8.05
C GLY A 35 1.50 4.71 9.58
N ARG A 36 2.64 5.22 10.06
CA ARG A 36 3.00 5.23 11.49
C ARG A 36 1.99 5.99 12.35
N LYS A 37 1.42 7.08 11.82
CA LYS A 37 0.38 7.86 12.51
C LYS A 37 -0.85 7.02 12.80
N TRP A 38 -1.31 6.26 11.80
CA TRP A 38 -2.49 5.39 11.92
C TRP A 38 -2.20 4.14 12.74
N SER A 39 -1.03 3.53 12.56
CA SER A 39 -0.58 2.41 13.39
C SER A 39 -0.59 2.78 14.89
N ASN A 40 0.06 3.90 15.25
CA ASN A 40 0.07 4.37 16.64
C ASN A 40 -1.34 4.69 17.16
N PHE A 41 -2.20 5.24 16.29
CA PHE A 41 -3.59 5.50 16.63
C PHE A 41 -4.34 4.21 16.97
N PHE A 42 -4.26 3.18 16.14
CA PHE A 42 -4.92 1.89 16.38
C PHE A 42 -4.39 1.17 17.62
N LEU A 43 -3.07 1.15 17.83
CA LEU A 43 -2.47 0.64 19.07
C LEU A 43 -3.01 1.37 20.30
N SER A 44 -3.22 2.68 20.21
CA SER A 44 -3.80 3.45 21.31
C SER A 44 -5.28 3.13 21.54
N LEU A 45 -6.04 2.78 20.51
CA LEU A 45 -7.44 2.36 20.64
C LEU A 45 -7.54 0.97 21.27
N GLU A 46 -6.60 0.07 20.93
CA GLU A 46 -6.51 -1.26 21.52
C GLU A 46 -6.21 -1.17 23.02
N TYR A 47 -5.17 -0.40 23.37
CA TYR A 47 -4.75 -0.25 24.76
C TYR A 47 -5.77 0.47 25.65
N ALA A 48 -6.40 1.55 25.15
CA ALA A 48 -7.19 2.46 26.00
C ALA A 48 -8.68 2.55 25.66
N CYS A 49 -9.13 2.08 24.49
CA CYS A 49 -10.49 2.30 23.99
C CYS A 49 -11.24 1.02 23.62
N GLY A 50 -10.70 -0.14 24.02
CA GLY A 50 -11.36 -1.44 23.88
C GLY A 50 -11.52 -1.93 22.44
N LEU A 51 -10.67 -1.47 21.53
CA LEU A 51 -10.52 -2.11 20.22
C LEU A 51 -10.00 -3.55 20.42
N ARG A 52 -10.61 -4.51 19.74
CA ARG A 52 -10.18 -5.91 19.70
C ARG A 52 -9.87 -6.27 18.24
N PRO A 53 -8.61 -6.47 17.87
CA PRO A 53 -8.24 -6.76 16.48
C PRO A 53 -8.75 -8.13 16.01
N ASP A 54 -8.98 -9.07 16.93
CA ASP A 54 -9.47 -10.42 16.60
C ASP A 54 -10.96 -10.48 16.22
N LEU A 55 -11.67 -9.34 16.22
CA LEU A 55 -13.10 -9.30 15.93
C LEU A 55 -13.39 -8.57 14.62
N ASP A 56 -13.94 -9.30 13.66
CA ASP A 56 -14.36 -8.77 12.35
C ASP A 56 -15.31 -7.57 12.50
N ALA A 57 -16.21 -7.59 13.48
CA ALA A 57 -17.12 -6.47 13.76
C ALA A 57 -16.37 -5.17 14.13
N HIS A 58 -15.26 -5.29 14.88
CA HIS A 58 -14.43 -4.14 15.23
C HIS A 58 -13.60 -3.66 14.02
N ILE A 59 -13.07 -4.58 13.21
CA ILE A 59 -12.37 -4.26 11.96
C ILE A 59 -13.31 -3.55 10.99
N TRP A 60 -14.52 -4.08 10.80
CA TRP A 60 -15.57 -3.45 9.99
C TRP A 60 -15.85 -2.02 10.46
N LEU A 61 -16.04 -1.82 11.77
CA LEU A 61 -16.30 -0.48 12.31
C LEU A 61 -15.12 0.47 12.10
N LEU A 62 -13.88 -0.01 12.23
CA LEU A 62 -12.69 0.78 11.91
C LEU A 62 -12.67 1.20 10.44
N HIS A 63 -12.97 0.27 9.52
CA HIS A 63 -13.04 0.57 8.10
C HIS A 63 -14.14 1.60 7.81
N HIS A 64 -15.33 1.39 8.37
CA HIS A 64 -16.47 2.29 8.22
C HIS A 64 -16.17 3.72 8.66
N LEU A 65 -15.46 3.88 9.79
CA LEU A 65 -15.15 5.20 10.36
C LEU A 65 -13.92 5.87 9.73
N PHE A 66 -12.87 5.09 9.41
CA PHE A 66 -11.53 5.66 9.18
C PHE A 66 -10.94 5.35 7.81
N LEU A 67 -11.47 4.39 7.05
CA LEU A 67 -10.90 4.03 5.75
C LEU A 67 -10.88 5.23 4.78
N GLY A 68 -11.96 6.02 4.74
CA GLY A 68 -11.99 7.25 3.96
C GLY A 68 -10.86 8.22 4.35
N GLY A 69 -10.64 8.43 5.65
CA GLY A 69 -9.57 9.29 6.14
C GLY A 69 -8.16 8.75 5.89
N ILE A 70 -7.98 7.42 5.88
CA ILE A 70 -6.71 6.78 5.52
C ILE A 70 -6.42 7.01 4.03
N ASN A 71 -7.43 6.81 3.18
CA ASN A 71 -7.32 7.00 1.73
C ASN A 71 -7.01 8.46 1.37
N GLU A 72 -7.63 9.42 2.08
CA GLU A 72 -7.30 10.84 1.92
C GLU A 72 -5.86 11.15 2.29
N ASP A 73 -5.39 10.65 3.44
CA ASP A 73 -4.00 10.84 3.88
C ASP A 73 -3.01 10.18 2.90
N ALA A 74 -3.33 8.99 2.38
CA ALA A 74 -2.54 8.28 1.38
C ALA A 74 -2.47 9.07 0.06
N ALA A 75 -3.60 9.61 -0.41
CA ALA A 75 -3.65 10.43 -1.62
C ALA A 75 -2.90 11.77 -1.47
N GLU A 76 -2.98 12.40 -0.30
CA GLU A 76 -2.20 13.60 0.02
C GLU A 76 -0.70 13.30 0.06
N TRP A 77 -0.31 12.21 0.73
CA TRP A 77 1.08 11.76 0.76
C TRP A 77 1.60 11.44 -0.64
N ALA A 78 0.83 10.71 -1.46
CA ALA A 78 1.22 10.37 -2.83
C ALA A 78 1.42 11.61 -3.71
N ARG A 79 0.58 12.64 -3.58
CA ARG A 79 0.78 13.91 -4.28
C ARG A 79 2.08 14.61 -3.84
N SER A 80 2.27 14.75 -2.53
CA SER A 80 3.48 15.37 -1.97
C SER A 80 4.74 14.62 -2.38
N TRP A 81 4.71 13.29 -2.33
CA TRP A 81 5.81 12.44 -2.77
C TRP A 81 6.03 12.57 -4.28
N ASN A 82 5.00 12.65 -5.11
CA ASN A 82 5.25 12.83 -6.55
C ASN A 82 5.82 14.22 -6.92
N GLU A 83 5.64 15.23 -6.06
CA GLU A 83 6.12 16.60 -6.27
C GLU A 83 7.45 16.91 -5.56
N HIS A 84 7.94 16.04 -4.67
CA HIS A 84 9.17 16.31 -3.92
C HIS A 84 10.39 16.34 -4.86
N LYS A 85 11.35 17.21 -4.56
CA LYS A 85 12.55 17.36 -5.40
C LYS A 85 13.59 16.33 -5.02
N LEU A 86 13.96 15.49 -5.98
CA LEU A 86 15.10 14.60 -5.88
C LEU A 86 16.38 15.39 -6.15
N ARG A 87 17.42 15.10 -5.36
CA ARG A 87 18.77 15.60 -5.61
C ARG A 87 19.57 14.51 -6.28
N PHE A 88 20.12 14.85 -7.44
CA PHE A 88 21.02 13.99 -8.20
C PHE A 88 22.40 14.62 -8.17
N ASP A 89 23.43 13.80 -7.94
CA ASP A 89 24.80 14.27 -8.09
C ASP A 89 25.03 14.62 -9.56
N ASN A 90 25.52 15.83 -9.83
CA ASN A 90 25.73 16.42 -11.16
C ASN A 90 24.50 16.81 -12.01
N GLU A 91 23.27 16.72 -11.52
CA GLU A 91 22.09 17.16 -12.30
C GLU A 91 21.18 18.16 -11.58
N ARG A 92 20.30 18.81 -12.35
CA ARG A 92 19.26 19.69 -11.79
C ARG A 92 18.26 18.86 -11.00
N THR A 93 17.86 19.36 -9.84
CA THR A 93 16.79 18.77 -9.04
C THR A 93 15.49 18.67 -9.84
N ARG A 94 14.89 17.48 -9.91
CA ARG A 94 13.61 17.21 -10.58
C ARG A 94 12.70 16.44 -9.63
N SER A 95 11.38 16.59 -9.78
CA SER A 95 10.43 15.75 -9.05
C SER A 95 10.20 14.40 -9.74
N PRO A 96 9.74 13.35 -9.02
CA PRO A 96 9.31 12.11 -9.67
C PRO A 96 8.32 12.36 -10.81
N ARG A 97 7.39 13.31 -10.63
CA ARG A 97 6.45 13.73 -11.67
C ARG A 97 7.17 14.33 -12.89
N ASP A 98 8.17 15.18 -12.68
CA ASP A 98 8.95 15.75 -13.79
C ASP A 98 9.74 14.67 -14.52
N LEU A 99 10.36 13.74 -13.78
CA LEU A 99 11.12 12.63 -14.36
C LEU A 99 10.22 11.74 -15.20
N PHE A 100 9.02 11.42 -14.72
CA PHE A 100 8.04 10.66 -15.49
C PHE A 100 7.62 11.41 -16.76
N PHE A 101 7.27 12.70 -16.63
CA PHE A 101 6.82 13.51 -17.76
C PHE A 101 7.91 13.71 -18.83
N PHE A 102 9.11 14.13 -18.45
CA PHE A 102 10.22 14.32 -19.38
C PHE A 102 10.75 12.98 -19.91
N GLY A 103 10.75 11.94 -19.09
CA GLY A 103 11.12 10.59 -19.51
C GLY A 103 10.21 10.05 -20.62
N MET A 104 8.91 10.34 -20.59
CA MET A 104 7.99 9.99 -21.68
C MET A 104 8.24 10.78 -22.96
N ILE A 105 8.69 12.04 -22.86
CA ILE A 105 9.04 12.86 -24.03
C ILE A 105 10.34 12.37 -24.65
N GLU A 106 11.30 11.99 -23.82
CA GLU A 106 12.64 11.56 -24.26
C GLU A 106 12.65 10.11 -24.78
N ASN A 107 11.89 9.20 -24.15
CA ASN A 107 11.99 7.74 -24.36
C ASN A 107 10.67 7.08 -24.80
N GLY A 108 9.70 7.87 -25.28
CA GLY A 108 8.40 7.41 -25.74
C GLY A 108 7.37 7.13 -24.63
N LEU A 109 6.12 6.92 -25.02
CA LEU A 109 5.00 6.67 -24.11
C LEU A 109 5.15 5.31 -23.41
N ARG A 110 5.10 5.29 -22.08
CA ARG A 110 5.20 4.07 -21.25
C ARG A 110 4.17 4.08 -20.14
N GLY A 111 3.70 2.89 -19.75
CA GLY A 111 2.84 2.71 -18.56
C GLY A 111 1.37 3.12 -18.74
N PHE A 112 0.87 3.22 -19.98
CA PHE A 112 -0.54 3.45 -20.27
C PHE A 112 -1.19 2.21 -20.88
N ASP A 113 -2.32 1.78 -20.30
CA ASP A 113 -3.17 0.75 -20.90
C ASP A 113 -3.78 1.25 -22.22
N GLY A 114 -3.59 0.50 -23.30
CA GLY A 114 -4.20 0.75 -24.60
C GLY A 114 -3.36 1.52 -25.61
N VAL A 115 -2.07 1.76 -25.34
CA VAL A 115 -1.13 2.23 -26.37
C VAL A 115 -0.88 1.08 -27.35
N PRO A 116 -1.11 1.26 -28.67
CA PRO A 116 -0.75 0.27 -29.67
C PRO A 116 0.73 -0.10 -29.52
N GLU A 117 1.03 -1.39 -29.49
CA GLU A 117 2.39 -1.94 -29.32
C GLU A 117 3.40 -1.33 -30.32
N ALA A 118 2.92 -0.89 -31.49
CA ALA A 118 3.68 -0.18 -32.52
C ALA A 118 4.13 1.26 -32.15
N LEU A 119 3.60 1.85 -31.07
CA LEU A 119 3.99 3.18 -30.55
C LEU A 119 4.86 3.10 -29.29
N VAL A 120 5.06 1.89 -28.75
CA VAL A 120 6.03 1.63 -27.70
C VAL A 120 7.36 1.42 -28.44
N ASP A 121 8.33 2.31 -28.26
CA ASP A 121 9.60 2.20 -28.98
C ASP A 121 10.21 0.81 -28.79
N ALA A 122 10.52 0.15 -29.92
CA ALA A 122 11.15 -1.17 -29.98
C ALA A 122 12.62 -1.14 -29.50
N ASP A 123 13.16 0.03 -29.16
CA ASP A 123 14.53 0.26 -28.71
C ASP A 123 14.71 -0.03 -27.19
N ASN A 124 13.82 -0.85 -26.64
CA ASN A 124 13.85 -1.32 -25.25
C ASN A 124 14.59 -2.64 -25.11
N ASP A 125 15.74 -2.75 -25.78
CA ASP A 125 16.75 -3.71 -25.36
C ASP A 125 17.27 -3.20 -24.01
N ILE A 126 16.62 -3.61 -22.92
CA ILE A 126 17.20 -3.50 -21.59
C ILE A 126 18.46 -4.37 -21.67
N GLU A 127 19.62 -3.74 -21.92
CA GLU A 127 20.91 -4.42 -22.18
C GLU A 127 21.28 -5.41 -21.06
N ASP A 128 20.71 -5.22 -19.87
CA ASP A 128 20.86 -6.10 -18.72
C ASP A 128 19.55 -6.16 -17.91
N LEU A 129 18.63 -7.04 -18.33
CA LEU A 129 17.39 -7.31 -17.61
C LEU A 129 17.66 -7.76 -16.16
N ASP A 130 18.81 -8.42 -15.95
CA ASP A 130 19.26 -8.97 -14.66
C ASP A 130 19.90 -7.91 -13.74
N ALA A 131 20.23 -6.72 -14.26
CA ALA A 131 20.67 -5.58 -13.45
C ALA A 131 19.59 -4.50 -13.31
N TYR A 132 18.48 -4.61 -14.05
CA TYR A 132 17.43 -3.61 -14.08
C TYR A 132 16.68 -3.57 -12.74
N GLY A 133 16.77 -2.43 -12.03
CA GLY A 133 16.11 -2.26 -10.74
C GLY A 133 16.99 -2.63 -9.53
N ILE A 134 18.21 -3.13 -9.75
CA ILE A 134 19.20 -3.28 -8.68
C ILE A 134 19.81 -1.91 -8.36
N ASP A 135 19.57 -1.41 -7.14
CA ASP A 135 20.30 -0.26 -6.62
C ASP A 135 21.54 -0.72 -5.84
N TRP A 136 22.66 -0.82 -6.56
CA TRP A 136 23.94 -1.30 -6.01
C TRP A 136 24.46 -0.45 -4.83
N GLN A 137 24.03 0.81 -4.72
CA GLN A 137 24.40 1.68 -3.60
C GLN A 137 23.60 1.32 -2.33
N GLU A 138 22.35 0.90 -2.51
CA GLU A 138 21.40 0.64 -1.42
C GLU A 138 21.43 -0.80 -0.90
N LEU A 139 22.03 -1.74 -1.65
CA LEU A 139 22.30 -3.11 -1.17
C LEU A 139 23.09 -3.15 0.16
N HIS A 140 23.78 -2.05 0.48
CA HIS A 140 24.62 -1.91 1.66
C HIS A 140 23.92 -1.19 2.82
N ASP A 141 22.66 -0.75 2.66
CA ASP A 141 21.89 -0.08 3.72
C ASP A 141 21.31 -1.12 4.71
N ALA A 142 21.93 -1.20 5.89
CA ALA A 142 21.56 -2.16 6.93
C ALA A 142 20.14 -1.96 7.46
N ASP A 143 19.61 -0.73 7.46
CA ASP A 143 18.27 -0.44 7.98
C ASP A 143 17.19 -0.91 7.00
N LEU A 144 17.44 -0.75 5.69
CA LEU A 144 16.52 -1.21 4.64
C LEU A 144 16.49 -2.74 4.60
N MET A 145 17.66 -3.38 4.68
CA MET A 145 17.78 -4.85 4.75
C MET A 145 17.11 -5.41 6.01
N ALA A 146 17.22 -4.74 7.17
CA ALA A 146 16.54 -5.17 8.39
C ALA A 146 15.02 -5.09 8.28
N HIS A 147 14.49 -3.98 7.74
CA HIS A 147 13.05 -3.84 7.47
C HIS A 147 12.56 -4.90 6.48
N HIS A 148 13.35 -5.22 5.45
CA HIS A 148 13.04 -6.28 4.51
C HIS A 148 12.95 -7.65 5.21
N THR A 149 13.99 -8.05 5.95
CA THR A 149 14.00 -9.35 6.65
C THR A 149 12.86 -9.48 7.65
N GLU A 150 12.48 -8.40 8.34
CA GLU A 150 11.35 -8.40 9.28
C GLU A 150 10.00 -8.63 8.59
N HIS A 151 9.79 -8.06 7.40
CA HIS A 151 8.49 -8.07 6.73
C HIS A 151 8.33 -9.13 5.63
N ASN A 152 9.42 -9.71 5.11
CA ASN A 152 9.42 -10.66 4.00
C ASN A 152 10.12 -12.00 4.31
N ALA A 153 10.27 -12.38 5.59
CA ALA A 153 10.97 -13.60 6.02
C ALA A 153 10.49 -14.90 5.34
N GLU A 154 9.24 -14.96 4.86
CA GLU A 154 8.66 -16.13 4.19
C GLU A 154 8.94 -16.19 2.68
N GLN A 155 9.50 -15.14 2.09
CA GLN A 155 9.84 -15.04 0.66
C GLN A 155 11.31 -15.33 0.36
N GLU A 156 12.12 -15.68 1.35
CA GLU A 156 13.50 -16.11 1.12
C GLU A 156 13.49 -17.40 0.30
N LEU A 157 13.96 -17.27 -0.95
CA LEU A 157 14.19 -18.37 -1.89
C LEU A 157 14.96 -19.50 -1.20
N SER A 158 14.58 -20.75 -1.46
CA SER A 158 15.29 -21.89 -0.87
C SER A 158 16.75 -21.88 -1.35
N PRO A 159 17.71 -22.42 -0.57
CA PRO A 159 19.11 -22.47 -0.98
C PRO A 159 19.33 -23.15 -2.35
N ASP A 160 18.41 -24.05 -2.74
CA ASP A 160 18.44 -24.75 -4.03
C ASP A 160 18.01 -23.86 -5.21
N ASP A 161 17.19 -22.82 -4.98
CA ASP A 161 16.76 -21.85 -6.00
C ASP A 161 17.85 -20.79 -6.31
N LEU A 162 18.83 -20.64 -5.40
CA LEU A 162 19.98 -19.74 -5.57
C LEU A 162 21.09 -20.32 -6.46
N ASP A 163 21.05 -21.63 -6.73
CA ASP A 163 22.17 -22.39 -7.32
C ASP A 163 22.13 -22.47 -8.86
N ASN A 164 21.03 -22.07 -9.51
CA ASN A 164 20.98 -22.02 -10.97
C ASN A 164 21.05 -20.59 -11.53
N PRO A 165 22.23 -20.13 -12.01
CA PRO A 165 22.39 -18.83 -12.63
C PRO A 165 21.71 -18.68 -14.01
N PHE A 166 21.03 -19.72 -14.51
CA PHE A 166 20.31 -19.72 -15.78
C PHE A 166 18.80 -20.00 -15.64
N SER A 167 18.28 -20.18 -14.42
CA SER A 167 16.84 -20.37 -14.22
C SER A 167 16.14 -19.02 -14.17
N ASN A 168 15.29 -18.77 -15.17
CA ASN A 168 14.33 -17.66 -15.17
C ASN A 168 12.96 -18.12 -14.62
N ASP A 169 12.95 -19.19 -13.85
CA ASP A 169 11.74 -19.79 -13.32
C ASP A 169 11.19 -18.89 -12.21
N GLY A 170 10.14 -18.13 -12.55
CA GLY A 170 9.34 -17.38 -11.61
C GLY A 170 9.00 -18.18 -10.35
N PRO A 171 8.67 -17.53 -9.22
CA PRO A 171 8.44 -18.25 -7.99
C PRO A 171 7.23 -19.16 -8.20
N HIS A 172 7.38 -20.45 -7.85
CA HIS A 172 6.32 -21.45 -8.04
C HIS A 172 5.01 -21.09 -7.32
N ARG A 173 5.06 -20.13 -6.39
CA ARG A 173 3.91 -19.62 -5.65
C ARG A 173 3.94 -18.09 -5.61
N LEU A 174 2.96 -17.48 -6.26
CA LEU A 174 2.68 -16.05 -6.11
C LEU A 174 2.09 -15.80 -4.71
N SER A 175 2.40 -14.64 -4.11
CA SER A 175 1.77 -14.18 -2.88
C SER A 175 0.30 -13.84 -3.14
N HIS A 176 -0.59 -14.82 -2.97
CA HIS A 176 -2.03 -14.58 -2.98
C HIS A 176 -2.46 -13.96 -1.65
N VAL A 177 -2.71 -12.65 -1.65
CA VAL A 177 -3.32 -11.93 -0.51
C VAL A 177 -4.81 -11.79 -0.79
N GLU A 178 -5.62 -12.63 -0.17
CA GLU A 178 -7.08 -12.50 -0.23
C GLU A 178 -7.51 -11.40 0.73
N VAL A 179 -7.91 -10.25 0.19
CA VAL A 179 -8.49 -9.15 0.98
C VAL A 179 -9.99 -9.40 1.10
N LEU A 180 -10.40 -10.17 2.11
CA LEU A 180 -11.81 -10.36 2.42
C LEU A 180 -12.39 -9.06 3.01
N GLU A 181 -13.56 -8.63 2.53
CA GLU A 181 -14.29 -7.52 3.16
C GLU A 181 -14.71 -7.94 4.58
N PRO A 182 -14.46 -7.10 5.60
CA PRO A 182 -14.82 -7.45 6.97
C PRO A 182 -16.34 -7.59 7.09
N LEU A 183 -16.78 -8.67 7.72
CA LEU A 183 -18.20 -9.01 7.84
C LEU A 183 -18.93 -7.96 8.67
N CYS A 184 -19.80 -7.19 8.02
CA CYS A 184 -20.71 -6.27 8.70
C CYS A 184 -21.71 -7.07 9.56
N PRO A 185 -21.78 -6.84 10.88
CA PRO A 185 -22.70 -7.57 11.76
C PRO A 185 -24.13 -6.99 11.73
N PHE A 186 -24.34 -5.85 11.06
CA PHE A 186 -25.59 -5.08 11.05
C PHE A 186 -26.34 -5.22 9.72
N THR A 187 -27.66 -5.08 9.80
CA THR A 187 -28.52 -4.93 8.63
C THR A 187 -28.33 -3.54 7.99
N PRO A 188 -28.68 -3.36 6.71
CA PRO A 188 -28.55 -2.05 6.05
C PRO A 188 -29.31 -0.92 6.77
N GLU A 189 -30.42 -1.22 7.43
CA GLU A 189 -31.20 -0.24 8.19
C GLU A 189 -30.47 0.23 9.45
N GLU A 190 -29.83 -0.68 10.17
CA GLU A 190 -29.01 -0.37 11.35
C GLU A 190 -27.73 0.39 10.98
N VAL A 191 -27.13 0.07 9.84
CA VAL A 191 -26.00 0.86 9.31
C VAL A 191 -26.46 2.28 9.01
N ALA A 192 -27.64 2.47 8.40
CA ALA A 192 -28.18 3.81 8.15
C ALA A 192 -28.48 4.58 9.45
N GLN A 193 -28.90 3.89 10.52
CA GLN A 193 -29.05 4.51 11.85
C GLN A 193 -27.71 4.96 12.42
N LEU A 194 -26.67 4.11 12.31
CA LEU A 194 -25.31 4.47 12.70
C LEU A 194 -24.81 5.67 11.88
N ASP A 195 -25.00 5.68 10.57
CA ASP A 195 -24.57 6.79 9.70
C ASP A 195 -25.25 8.11 10.08
N THR A 196 -26.55 8.05 10.38
CA THR A 196 -27.29 9.23 10.85
C THR A 196 -26.75 9.72 12.19
N TYR A 197 -26.43 8.81 13.11
CA TYR A 197 -25.81 9.14 14.39
C TYR A 197 -24.43 9.78 14.21
N LEU A 198 -23.58 9.20 13.38
CA LEU A 198 -22.24 9.70 13.08
C LEU A 198 -22.29 11.07 12.39
N ALA A 199 -23.23 11.30 11.49
CA ALA A 199 -23.39 12.58 10.80
C ALA A 199 -23.75 13.73 11.76
N LEU A 200 -24.39 13.43 12.89
CA LEU A 200 -24.72 14.40 13.94
C LEU A 200 -23.56 14.62 14.92
N ASP A 201 -22.55 13.76 14.93
CA ASP A 201 -21.39 13.89 15.82
C ASP A 201 -20.48 15.04 15.34
N ALA A 202 -20.17 15.96 16.26
CA ALA A 202 -19.32 17.12 16.00
C ALA A 202 -17.87 16.73 15.61
N HIS A 203 -17.47 15.49 15.87
CA HIS A 203 -16.13 14.97 15.57
C HIS A 203 -16.02 14.26 14.22
N SER A 204 -17.14 14.01 13.54
CA SER A 204 -17.21 13.26 12.27
C SER A 204 -16.32 13.85 11.16
N GLN A 205 -16.23 15.18 11.09
CA GLN A 205 -15.43 15.88 10.07
C GLN A 205 -14.00 16.22 10.51
N SER A 206 -13.63 15.90 11.75
CA SER A 206 -12.33 16.30 12.30
C SER A 206 -11.20 15.37 11.85
N ARG A 207 -10.12 15.94 11.30
CA ARG A 207 -8.87 15.20 11.02
C ARG A 207 -8.00 14.96 12.26
N ASN A 208 -8.39 15.49 13.42
CA ASN A 208 -7.63 15.35 14.66
C ASN A 208 -7.77 13.93 15.24
N MET A 209 -6.65 13.29 15.60
CA MET A 209 -6.64 11.94 16.18
C MET A 209 -7.39 11.83 17.51
N ASN A 210 -7.40 12.88 18.33
CA ASN A 210 -8.18 12.87 19.56
C ASN A 210 -9.70 12.92 19.27
N SER A 211 -10.12 13.68 18.25
CA SER A 211 -11.52 13.67 17.80
C SER A 211 -11.90 12.31 17.22
N ARG A 212 -11.03 11.70 16.43
CA ARG A 212 -11.23 10.33 15.91
C ARG A 212 -11.30 9.29 17.02
N ARG A 213 -10.52 9.45 18.09
CA ARG A 213 -10.65 8.62 19.30
C ARG A 213 -12.02 8.78 19.95
N SER A 214 -12.50 10.01 20.14
CA SER A 214 -13.85 10.25 20.67
C SER A 214 -14.93 9.65 19.77
N LEU A 215 -14.79 9.80 18.46
CA LEU A 215 -15.69 9.22 17.46
C LEU A 215 -15.73 7.69 17.56
N TRP A 216 -14.58 7.03 17.69
CA TRP A 216 -14.51 5.59 17.92
C TRP A 216 -15.28 5.16 19.18
N ILE A 217 -15.05 5.82 20.31
CA ILE A 217 -15.70 5.48 21.58
C ILE A 217 -17.23 5.67 21.47
N SER A 218 -17.65 6.77 20.85
CA SER A 218 -19.04 7.13 20.58
C SER A 218 -19.73 6.05 19.71
N ALA A 219 -19.13 5.74 18.56
CA ALA A 219 -19.62 4.75 17.62
C ALA A 219 -19.68 3.33 18.21
N LEU A 220 -18.64 2.92 18.93
CA LEU A 220 -18.59 1.61 19.58
C LEU A 220 -19.67 1.48 20.66
N THR A 221 -19.92 2.55 21.41
CA THR A 221 -20.99 2.58 22.42
C THR A 221 -22.36 2.47 21.76
N PHE A 222 -22.59 3.20 20.67
CA PHE A 222 -23.82 3.10 19.89
C PHE A 222 -24.04 1.69 19.34
N CYS A 223 -23.01 1.09 18.74
CA CYS A 223 -23.08 -0.29 18.21
C CYS A 223 -23.42 -1.31 19.31
N ARG A 224 -22.86 -1.16 20.52
CA ARG A 224 -23.17 -2.03 21.67
C ARG A 224 -24.62 -1.88 22.13
N GLN A 225 -25.13 -0.64 22.17
CA GLN A 225 -26.52 -0.38 22.54
C GLN A 225 -27.49 -0.95 21.50
N LEU A 226 -27.18 -0.75 20.21
CA LEU A 226 -27.97 -1.26 19.10
C LEU A 226 -28.02 -2.79 19.15
N TRP A 227 -26.88 -3.45 19.40
CA TRP A 227 -26.83 -4.90 19.56
C TRP A 227 -27.64 -5.39 20.76
N SER A 228 -27.53 -4.72 21.91
CA SER A 228 -28.29 -5.08 23.10
C SER A 228 -29.80 -4.86 22.97
N SER A 229 -30.25 -4.06 22.00
CA SER A 229 -31.67 -3.80 21.73
C SER A 229 -32.32 -4.83 20.79
N ARG A 230 -31.53 -5.76 20.24
CA ARG A 230 -32.01 -6.88 19.41
C ARG A 230 -32.56 -8.05 20.24
N ASP A 231 -32.12 -8.17 21.49
CA ASP A 231 -32.57 -9.17 22.47
C ASP A 231 -33.80 -8.68 23.25
#